data_AF-W4QUK5-F1
#
_entry.id   AF-W4QUK5-F1
#
_cell.length_a   1.000
_cell.length_b   1.000
_cell.length_c   1.000
_cell.angle_alpha   90.00
_cell.angle_beta   90.00
_cell.angle_gamma   90.00
#
_symmetry.space_group_name_H-M   'P 1'
#
loop_
_entity.id
_entity.type
_entity.pdbx_description
1 polymer ?
#
loop_
_entity_poly.entity_id
_entity_poly.type
_entity_poly.pdbx_seq_one_letter_code
_entity_poly.pdbx_strand_id
1 'polypeptide(L)'
;MAHLWDSFLDEMGLDKVERENANITTLIEEFSGESKEQVLYEIFDFVKKLYGDEECTILWWDGKTTPSTKIVSKADIGYIQNLWSRIVGNYLLFLPIDFDESKINVQDEEEFIGRILVLYSHLILKSPDAYEILYFKIN
;
A
#
# COMPACT_ATOMS: atom_id res chain seq x y z
N MET A 1 -10.43 11.76 -13.13
CA MET A 1 -11.23 10.60 -12.74
C MET A 1 -11.03 10.41 -11.25
N ALA A 2 -11.90 10.98 -10.40
CA ALA A 2 -11.71 10.95 -8.95
C ALA A 2 -12.56 9.89 -8.23
N HIS A 3 -13.49 9.22 -8.94
CA HIS A 3 -14.60 8.53 -8.29
C HIS A 3 -14.41 7.04 -8.00
N LEU A 4 -13.35 6.38 -8.50
CA LEU A 4 -13.25 4.93 -8.39
C LEU A 4 -12.71 4.46 -7.03
N TRP A 5 -11.79 5.21 -6.45
CA TRP A 5 -11.17 4.86 -5.16
C TRP A 5 -11.89 5.48 -3.96
N ASP A 6 -12.73 6.50 -4.16
CA ASP A 6 -13.52 7.07 -3.06
C ASP A 6 -14.46 6.01 -2.44
N SER A 7 -14.99 5.07 -3.22
CA SER A 7 -15.78 3.94 -2.69
C SER A 7 -14.92 2.93 -1.95
N PHE A 8 -13.63 2.85 -2.21
CA PHE A 8 -12.73 1.97 -1.47
C PHE A 8 -12.61 2.40 0.00
N LEU A 9 -12.72 3.71 0.29
CA LEU A 9 -12.80 4.20 1.68
C LEU A 9 -14.04 3.66 2.44
N ASP A 10 -15.09 3.25 1.72
CA ASP A 10 -16.26 2.63 2.33
C ASP A 10 -15.98 1.19 2.79
N GLU A 11 -15.08 0.50 2.10
CA GLU A 11 -14.70 -0.89 2.33
C GLU A 11 -13.62 -1.01 3.43
N MET A 12 -12.85 0.05 3.68
CA MET A 12 -11.75 0.08 4.65
C MET A 12 -12.19 0.07 6.14
N GLY A 13 -13.49 -0.05 6.45
CA GLY A 13 -13.95 -0.10 7.84
C GLY A 13 -13.64 1.16 8.69
N LEU A 14 -13.41 2.30 8.03
CA LEU A 14 -13.16 3.59 8.67
C LEU A 14 -14.44 4.11 9.33
N ASP A 15 -14.30 4.75 10.50
CA ASP A 15 -15.40 5.48 11.10
C ASP A 15 -15.71 6.77 10.31
N LYS A 16 -16.82 7.44 10.66
CA LYS A 16 -17.27 8.63 9.94
C LYS A 16 -16.23 9.76 9.95
N VAL A 17 -15.55 9.99 11.07
CA VAL A 17 -14.58 11.08 11.23
C VAL A 17 -13.30 10.72 10.49
N GLU A 18 -12.81 9.49 10.63
CA GLU A 18 -11.66 8.97 9.90
C GLU A 18 -11.87 9.12 8.39
N ARG A 19 -13.05 8.73 7.89
CA ARG A 19 -13.40 8.82 6.47
C ARG A 19 -13.50 10.25 5.95
N GLU A 20 -14.14 11.15 6.70
CA GLU A 20 -14.25 12.57 6.30
C GLU A 20 -12.88 13.26 6.20
N ASN A 21 -11.88 12.76 6.93
CA ASN A 21 -10.51 13.28 6.89
C ASN A 21 -9.57 12.48 5.97
N ALA A 22 -10.03 11.32 5.47
CA ALA A 22 -9.26 10.47 4.58
C ALA A 22 -9.23 11.05 3.16
N ASN A 23 -8.09 10.89 2.50
CA ASN A 23 -7.92 11.28 1.12
C ASN A 23 -7.04 10.27 0.38
N ILE A 24 -7.42 10.00 -0.86
CA ILE A 24 -6.68 9.14 -1.79
C ILE A 24 -6.12 10.02 -2.90
N THR A 25 -4.84 9.85 -3.20
CA THR A 25 -4.17 10.50 -4.32
C THR A 25 -3.44 9.44 -5.15
N THR A 26 -3.68 9.40 -6.46
CA THR A 26 -2.86 8.58 -7.36
C THR A 26 -1.47 9.20 -7.48
N LEU A 27 -0.43 8.48 -7.03
CA LEU A 27 0.97 8.87 -7.16
C LEU A 27 1.51 8.58 -8.55
N ILE A 28 1.20 7.40 -9.08
CA ILE A 28 1.72 6.90 -10.36
C ILE A 28 0.59 6.17 -11.08
N GLU A 29 0.39 6.49 -12.36
CA GLU A 29 -0.44 5.72 -13.30
C GLU A 29 0.48 4.89 -14.21
N GLU A 30 0.38 3.56 -14.13
CA GLU A 30 1.12 2.61 -14.96
C GLU A 30 0.14 1.67 -15.68
N PHE A 31 -0.42 2.14 -16.79
CA PHE A 31 -1.45 1.43 -17.57
C PHE A 31 -1.01 0.07 -18.13
N SER A 32 0.29 -0.27 -18.10
CA SER A 32 0.74 -1.62 -18.46
C SER A 32 0.55 -2.65 -17.35
N GLY A 33 0.38 -2.21 -16.09
CA GLY A 33 0.36 -3.08 -14.91
C GLY A 33 1.72 -3.72 -14.58
N GLU A 34 2.76 -3.40 -15.34
CA GLU A 34 4.09 -3.97 -15.20
C GLU A 34 4.88 -3.31 -14.07
N SER A 35 5.65 -4.12 -13.34
CA SER A 35 6.58 -3.66 -12.30
C SER A 35 7.87 -3.10 -12.93
N LYS A 36 7.76 -1.99 -13.67
CA LYS A 36 8.93 -1.35 -14.27
C LYS A 36 9.87 -0.84 -13.18
N GLU A 37 11.17 -1.02 -13.41
CA GLU A 37 12.22 -0.64 -12.45
C GLU A 37 12.09 0.84 -12.03
N GLN A 38 11.79 1.71 -13.00
CA GLN A 38 11.58 3.13 -12.77
C GLN A 38 10.43 3.42 -11.81
N VAL A 39 9.29 2.73 -11.94
CA VAL A 39 8.14 2.88 -11.04
C VAL A 39 8.54 2.51 -9.61
N LEU A 40 9.31 1.43 -9.44
CA LEU A 40 9.79 1.00 -8.13
C LEU A 40 10.77 2.00 -7.52
N TYR A 41 11.69 2.57 -8.31
CA TYR A 41 12.56 3.65 -7.84
C TYR A 41 11.77 4.88 -7.38
N GLU A 42 10.74 5.28 -8.13
CA GLU A 42 9.87 6.39 -7.76
C GLU A 42 9.12 6.11 -6.46
N ILE A 43 8.60 4.90 -6.26
CA ILE A 43 7.99 4.46 -4.99
C ILE A 43 8.99 4.60 -3.84
N PHE A 44 10.23 4.14 -4.01
CA PHE A 44 11.25 4.28 -2.96
C PHE A 44 11.62 5.74 -2.67
N ASP A 45 11.61 6.61 -3.67
CA ASP A 45 11.79 8.04 -3.46
C ASP A 45 10.62 8.67 -2.69
N PHE A 46 9.39 8.19 -2.88
CA PHE A 46 8.23 8.58 -2.06
C PHE A 46 8.33 8.05 -0.64
N VAL A 47 8.66 6.77 -0.46
CA VAL A 47 8.92 6.14 0.85
C VAL A 47 9.93 6.95 1.65
N LYS A 48 11.07 7.30 1.04
CA LYS A 48 12.11 8.10 1.71
C LYS A 48 11.63 9.49 2.11
N LYS A 49 10.80 10.14 1.29
CA LYS A 49 10.21 11.45 1.62
C LYS A 49 9.15 11.35 2.74
N LEU A 50 8.39 10.26 2.76
CA LEU A 50 7.25 10.07 3.64
C LEU A 50 7.67 9.59 5.03
N TYR A 51 8.48 8.53 5.08
CA TYR A 51 8.90 7.88 6.32
C TYR A 51 10.29 8.31 6.79
N GLY A 52 11.13 8.87 5.90
CA GLY A 52 12.49 9.30 6.23
C GLY A 52 13.57 8.21 6.07
N ASP A 53 13.16 6.98 5.73
CA ASP A 53 14.05 5.81 5.62
C ASP A 53 14.34 5.40 4.17
N GLU A 54 15.48 4.75 3.95
CA GLU A 54 15.83 4.17 2.63
C GLU A 54 15.25 2.76 2.43
N GLU A 55 14.72 2.19 3.50
CA GLU A 55 14.09 0.87 3.55
C GLU A 55 12.61 1.03 3.97
N CYS A 56 11.79 0.05 3.61
CA CYS A 56 10.41 0.01 4.03
C CYS A 56 9.94 -1.43 4.23
N THR A 57 8.87 -1.59 5.01
CA THR A 57 8.18 -2.87 5.11
C THR A 57 7.18 -2.95 3.97
N ILE A 58 7.30 -3.98 3.13
CA ILE A 58 6.23 -4.34 2.21
C ILE A 58 5.31 -5.37 2.84
N LEU A 59 4.02 -5.29 2.50
CA LEU A 59 2.97 -6.17 2.99
C LEU A 59 2.07 -6.64 1.84
N TRP A 60 1.78 -7.93 1.79
CA TRP A 60 0.89 -8.52 0.77
C TRP A 60 0.16 -9.75 1.29
N TRP A 61 -0.93 -10.12 0.62
CA TRP A 61 -1.65 -11.37 0.85
C TRP A 61 -1.37 -12.37 -0.28
N ASP A 62 -1.10 -13.62 0.08
CA ASP A 62 -0.86 -14.72 -0.85
C ASP A 62 -1.98 -15.78 -0.79
N GLY A 63 -3.22 -15.31 -0.60
CA GLY A 63 -4.41 -16.17 -0.41
C GLY A 63 -4.57 -16.71 1.01
N LYS A 64 -3.86 -16.12 1.98
CA LYS A 64 -3.96 -16.43 3.41
C LYS A 64 -4.64 -15.28 4.15
N THR A 65 -5.25 -15.58 5.30
CA THR A 65 -5.85 -14.56 6.18
C THR A 65 -4.81 -13.67 6.87
N THR A 66 -3.58 -14.16 7.04
CA THR A 66 -2.49 -13.40 7.63
C THR A 66 -1.60 -12.86 6.52
N PRO A 67 -1.33 -11.55 6.49
CA PRO A 67 -0.44 -10.98 5.48
C PRO A 67 0.99 -11.49 5.67
N SER A 68 1.74 -11.50 4.57
CA SER A 68 3.19 -11.67 4.60
C SER A 68 3.85 -10.30 4.61
N THR A 69 4.95 -10.17 5.34
CA THR A 69 5.74 -8.93 5.42
C THR A 69 7.21 -9.18 5.10
N LYS A 70 7.88 -8.15 4.58
CA LYS A 70 9.33 -8.16 4.39
C LYS A 70 9.87 -6.74 4.36
N ILE A 71 11.01 -6.50 5.02
CA ILE A 71 11.77 -5.26 4.87
C ILE A 71 12.56 -5.33 3.56
N VAL A 72 12.43 -4.28 2.74
CA VAL A 72 13.05 -4.16 1.43
C VAL A 72 13.64 -2.77 1.21
N SER A 73 14.63 -2.72 0.32
CA SER A 73 15.32 -1.50 -0.11
C SER A 73 15.37 -1.42 -1.64
N LYS A 74 15.98 -0.35 -2.19
CA LYS A 74 16.28 -0.27 -3.63
C LYS A 74 17.13 -1.43 -4.14
N ALA A 75 17.92 -2.09 -3.29
CA ALA A 75 18.69 -3.28 -3.68
C ALA A 75 17.81 -4.50 -3.95
N ASP A 76 16.57 -4.51 -3.46
CA ASP A 76 15.62 -5.63 -3.56
C ASP A 76 14.64 -5.49 -4.74
N ILE A 77 14.89 -4.56 -5.68
CA ILE A 77 13.98 -4.31 -6.80
C ILE A 77 13.65 -5.58 -7.58
N GLY A 78 14.64 -6.42 -7.90
CA GLY A 78 14.40 -7.67 -8.61
C GLY A 78 13.48 -8.64 -7.84
N TYR A 79 13.55 -8.63 -6.50
CA TYR A 79 12.62 -9.39 -5.66
C TYR A 79 11.20 -8.81 -5.72
N ILE A 80 11.06 -7.48 -5.64
CA ILE A 80 9.74 -6.82 -5.70
C ILE A 80 9.09 -7.02 -7.06
N GLN A 81 9.86 -6.96 -8.15
CA GLN A 81 9.35 -7.23 -9.49
C GLN A 81 8.79 -8.65 -9.59
N ASN A 82 9.54 -9.65 -9.09
CA ASN A 82 9.08 -11.03 -9.06
C ASN A 82 7.83 -11.21 -8.20
N LEU A 83 7.80 -10.60 -7.01
CA LEU A 83 6.65 -10.64 -6.12
C LEU A 83 5.41 -10.05 -6.80
N TRP A 84 5.54 -8.85 -7.38
CA TRP A 84 4.46 -8.15 -8.07
C TRP A 84 3.80 -8.99 -9.15
N SER A 85 4.60 -9.71 -9.96
CA SER A 85 4.08 -10.62 -10.98
C SER A 85 3.41 -11.87 -10.40
N ARG A 86 3.76 -12.29 -9.18
CA ARG A 86 3.17 -13.44 -8.49
C ARG A 86 1.85 -13.11 -7.78
N ILE A 87 1.68 -11.87 -7.32
CA ILE A 87 0.50 -11.39 -6.58
C ILE A 87 -0.43 -10.55 -7.45
N VAL A 88 -0.49 -10.82 -8.75
CA VAL A 88 -1.42 -10.15 -9.67
C VAL A 88 -2.85 -10.32 -9.15
N GLY A 89 -3.60 -9.22 -9.10
CA GLY A 89 -4.94 -9.20 -8.51
C GLY A 89 -4.98 -8.94 -7.00
N ASN A 90 -3.83 -8.79 -6.33
CA ASN A 90 -3.77 -8.47 -4.90
C ASN A 90 -3.12 -7.08 -4.66
N TYR A 91 -3.40 -6.55 -3.48
CA TYR A 91 -2.75 -5.35 -2.96
C TYR A 91 -1.29 -5.61 -2.58
N LEU A 92 -0.46 -4.58 -2.72
CA LEU A 92 0.88 -4.53 -2.17
C LEU A 92 1.08 -3.18 -1.50
N LEU A 93 1.36 -3.19 -0.20
CA LEU A 93 1.54 -1.98 0.59
C LEU A 93 3.02 -1.71 0.83
N PHE A 94 3.37 -0.43 0.96
CA PHE A 94 4.68 0.05 1.36
C PHE A 94 4.53 0.90 2.63
N LEU A 95 5.09 0.40 3.73
CA LEU A 95 4.86 0.82 5.10
C LEU A 95 6.19 1.21 5.77
N PRO A 96 6.17 1.98 6.87
CA PRO A 96 7.41 2.30 7.57
C PRO A 96 8.06 1.03 8.13
N ILE A 97 9.37 1.10 8.38
CA ILE A 97 10.16 -0.06 8.83
C ILE A 97 9.72 -0.61 10.20
N ASP A 98 9.15 0.26 11.04
CA ASP A 98 8.62 -0.07 12.37
C ASP A 98 7.15 -0.56 12.33
N PHE A 99 6.66 -0.94 11.15
CA PHE A 99 5.36 -1.57 10.98
C PHE A 99 5.23 -2.82 11.85
N ASP A 100 4.14 -2.90 12.62
CA ASP A 100 3.86 -4.00 13.54
C ASP A 100 2.45 -4.55 13.31
N GLU A 101 2.39 -5.69 12.62
CA GLU A 101 1.14 -6.40 12.30
C GLU A 101 0.34 -6.81 13.54
N SER A 102 1.01 -7.02 14.69
CA SER A 102 0.34 -7.49 15.92
C SER A 102 -0.62 -6.47 16.53
N LYS A 103 -0.52 -5.20 16.09
CA LYS A 103 -1.42 -4.11 16.50
C LYS A 103 -2.77 -4.13 15.77
N ILE A 104 -2.93 -4.99 14.77
CA ILE A 104 -4.13 -5.05 13.93
C ILE A 104 -4.80 -6.42 14.11
N ASN A 105 -6.02 -6.40 14.64
CA ASN A 105 -6.80 -7.61 14.91
C ASN A 105 -8.08 -7.63 14.07
N VAL A 106 -7.90 -7.68 12.75
CA VAL A 106 -8.98 -7.80 11.76
C VAL A 106 -8.55 -8.83 10.71
N GLN A 107 -9.50 -9.61 10.17
CA GLN A 107 -9.21 -10.65 9.16
C GLN A 107 -9.56 -10.23 7.74
N ASP A 108 -10.49 -9.28 7.59
CA ASP A 108 -10.87 -8.72 6.29
C ASP A 108 -9.73 -7.83 5.77
N GLU A 109 -9.36 -7.99 4.49
CA GLU A 109 -8.17 -7.36 3.91
C GLU A 109 -8.34 -5.84 3.82
N GLU A 110 -9.48 -5.38 3.32
CA GLU A 110 -9.80 -3.97 3.18
C GLU A 110 -9.89 -3.28 4.54
N GLU A 111 -10.57 -3.87 5.52
CA GLU A 111 -10.59 -3.35 6.89
C GLU A 111 -9.19 -3.35 7.52
N PHE A 112 -8.35 -4.36 7.23
CA PHE A 112 -6.96 -4.39 7.71
C PHE A 112 -6.18 -3.19 7.17
N ILE A 113 -6.29 -2.91 5.87
CA ILE A 113 -5.67 -1.74 5.23
C ILE A 113 -6.18 -0.44 5.88
N GLY A 114 -7.47 -0.37 6.19
CA GLY A 114 -8.06 0.76 6.93
C GLY A 114 -7.44 0.96 8.31
N ARG A 115 -7.24 -0.12 9.08
CA ARG A 115 -6.57 -0.04 10.38
C ARG A 115 -5.12 0.39 10.27
N ILE A 116 -4.39 -0.02 9.23
CA ILE A 116 -3.05 0.51 8.95
C ILE A 116 -3.14 2.03 8.73
N LEU A 117 -4.06 2.48 7.87
CA LEU A 117 -4.20 3.90 7.56
C LEU A 117 -4.51 4.72 8.82
N VAL A 118 -5.34 4.22 9.73
CA VAL A 118 -5.64 4.89 11.01
C VAL A 118 -4.41 4.93 11.92
N LEU A 119 -3.68 3.82 12.05
CA LEU A 119 -2.51 3.72 12.94
C LEU A 119 -1.33 4.58 12.49
N TYR A 120 -1.09 4.67 11.18
CA TYR A 120 0.08 5.35 10.61
C TYR A 120 -0.27 6.68 9.94
N SER A 121 -1.56 7.01 9.84
CA SER A 121 -2.13 8.21 9.18
C SER A 121 -1.83 8.34 7.69
N HIS A 122 -0.99 7.49 7.12
CA HIS A 122 -0.68 7.46 5.69
C HIS A 122 -0.13 6.10 5.27
N LEU A 123 -0.34 5.72 4.01
CA LEU A 123 0.26 4.54 3.40
C LEU A 123 0.36 4.67 1.88
N ILE A 124 1.26 3.90 1.28
CA ILE A 124 1.37 3.74 -0.18
C ILE A 124 0.89 2.34 -0.55
N LEU A 125 0.04 2.23 -1.57
CA LEU A 125 -0.60 0.99 -1.98
C LEU A 125 -0.57 0.85 -3.49
N LYS A 126 -0.20 -0.34 -3.97
CA LYS A 126 -0.41 -0.77 -5.35
C LYS A 126 -1.79 -1.41 -5.44
N SER A 127 -2.59 -0.97 -6.41
CA SER A 127 -3.94 -1.47 -6.69
C SER A 127 -3.92 -2.92 -7.20
N PRO A 128 -5.01 -3.71 -7.05
CA PRO A 128 -5.11 -5.08 -7.54
C PRO A 128 -4.81 -5.21 -9.05
N ASP A 129 -5.33 -4.29 -9.85
CA ASP A 129 -5.12 -4.21 -11.30
C ASP A 129 -3.71 -3.75 -11.71
N ALA A 130 -2.90 -3.32 -10.74
CA ALA A 130 -1.54 -2.79 -10.91
C ALA A 130 -1.43 -1.51 -11.74
N TYR A 131 -2.55 -0.86 -12.08
CA TYR A 131 -2.54 0.35 -12.89
C TYR A 131 -2.21 1.59 -12.08
N GLU A 132 -2.43 1.55 -10.78
CA GLU A 132 -2.27 2.72 -9.93
C GLU A 132 -1.45 2.41 -8.69
N ILE A 133 -0.55 3.33 -8.40
CA ILE A 133 0.07 3.45 -7.08
C ILE A 133 -0.61 4.59 -6.38
N LEU A 134 -1.28 4.27 -5.29
CA LEU A 134 -2.13 5.15 -4.52
C LEU A 134 -1.41 5.56 -3.24
N TYR A 135 -1.63 6.80 -2.85
CA TYR A 135 -1.27 7.33 -1.55
C TYR A 135 -2.52 7.66 -0.78
N PHE A 136 -2.66 7.04 0.38
CA PHE A 136 -3.74 7.29 1.32
C PHE A 136 -3.19 8.14 2.46
N LYS A 137 -3.99 9.09 2.93
CA LYS A 137 -3.69 9.89 4.12
C LYS A 137 -4.95 10.18 4.92
N ILE A 138 -4.82 10.33 6.24
CA ILE A 138 -5.81 10.92 7.14
C ILE A 138 -5.19 12.19 7.72
N ASN A 139 -5.93 13.30 7.70
CA ASN A 139 -5.49 14.58 8.28
C ASN A 139 -5.98 14.78 9.72
#